data_AF-A0A2D0N123-F1
#
_entry.id   AF-A0A2D0N123-F1
#
_cell.length_a   1.000
_cell.length_b   1.000
_cell.length_c   1.000
_cell.angle_alpha   90.00
_cell.angle_beta   90.00
_cell.angle_gamma   90.00
#
_symmetry.space_group_name_H-M   'P 1'
#
loop_
_entity.id
_entity.type
_entity.pdbx_description
1 polymer ?
#
loop_
_entity_poly.entity_id
_entity_poly.type
_entity_poly.pdbx_seq_one_letter_code
_entity_poly.pdbx_strand_id
1 'polypeptide(L)'
;MATTEKNNGTDEFGTPETVNYIHQLYNNWQNAKLQLKKLQGNLSILKNQKQNVGEEFTRIRKERAEAQDSLKAANTALRKVALIVSFFNSRMQQTQLMVNDATVMAQRIFEATEFVNMQGLERVEEIKQRVTAFNKGDKKNDDNEKWSDIFTSKIVDADAMGQAAFTAGVKAVKAAFAAYITNQQINRRTAHYFQKFSAFEKELRDVITRLGKEAALINRRYLVLEAKNESLDLQVDDINTKVQDWEFIVAQTHAEYNAAQQGAEYKYTPATSPAG
;
A
#
# COMPACT_ATOMS: atom_id res chain seq x y z
N MET A 1 -13.02 -91.76 56.56
CA MET A 1 -14.19 -91.66 55.66
C MET A 1 -14.31 -90.23 55.22
N ALA A 2 -13.88 -89.95 53.98
CA ALA A 2 -14.00 -88.65 53.33
C ALA A 2 -14.81 -88.88 52.06
N THR A 3 -16.07 -88.47 52.05
CA THR A 3 -16.90 -88.45 50.85
C THR A 3 -16.77 -87.08 50.22
N THR A 4 -16.06 -87.08 49.09
CA THR A 4 -15.97 -85.98 48.14
C THR A 4 -17.32 -85.84 47.43
N GLU A 5 -18.14 -84.86 47.80
CA GLU A 5 -19.24 -84.42 46.95
C GLU A 5 -18.70 -83.43 45.91
N LYS A 6 -18.57 -83.92 44.68
CA LYS A 6 -18.46 -83.09 43.48
C LYS A 6 -19.77 -82.34 43.31
N ASN A 7 -19.79 -81.06 43.68
CA ASN A 7 -20.77 -80.12 43.14
C ASN A 7 -20.46 -79.87 41.66
N ASN A 8 -20.95 -80.78 40.81
CA ASN A 8 -21.19 -80.48 39.40
C ASN A 8 -22.50 -79.69 39.32
N GLY A 9 -22.43 -78.39 39.59
CA GLY A 9 -23.47 -77.46 39.17
C GLY A 9 -23.39 -77.36 37.65
N THR A 10 -24.19 -78.16 36.96
CA THR A 10 -24.39 -78.09 35.52
C THR A 10 -25.06 -76.77 35.18
N ASP A 11 -24.41 -76.03 34.30
CA ASP A 11 -24.85 -74.79 33.66
C ASP A 11 -26.34 -74.83 33.26
N GLU A 12 -27.19 -74.14 34.03
CA GLU A 12 -28.63 -73.96 33.80
C GLU A 12 -28.93 -72.91 32.70
N PHE A 13 -28.18 -72.90 31.59
CA PHE A 13 -28.38 -71.92 30.51
C PHE A 13 -28.08 -72.49 29.11
N GLY A 14 -29.11 -72.91 28.38
CA GLY A 14 -29.05 -73.20 26.93
C GLY A 14 -28.14 -74.36 26.49
N THR A 15 -28.16 -74.71 25.19
CA THR A 15 -27.13 -75.62 24.63
C THR A 15 -25.81 -74.86 24.47
N PRO A 16 -24.64 -75.53 24.53
CA PRO A 16 -23.35 -74.89 24.29
C PRO A 16 -23.27 -74.10 22.97
N GLU A 17 -23.95 -74.55 21.90
CA GLU A 17 -24.02 -73.79 20.65
C GLU A 17 -24.80 -72.49 20.80
N THR A 18 -25.87 -72.49 21.60
CA THR A 18 -26.71 -71.32 21.85
C THR A 18 -25.95 -70.26 22.66
N VAL A 19 -25.23 -70.69 23.69
CA VAL A 19 -24.38 -69.81 24.51
C VAL A 19 -23.25 -69.19 23.69
N ASN A 20 -22.59 -69.99 22.83
CA ASN A 20 -21.56 -69.50 21.93
C ASN A 20 -22.09 -68.48 20.92
N TYR A 21 -23.29 -68.69 20.37
CA TYR A 21 -23.93 -67.74 19.48
C TYR A 21 -24.25 -66.40 20.17
N ILE A 22 -24.78 -66.45 21.41
CA ILE A 22 -25.05 -65.25 22.21
C ILE A 22 -23.75 -64.49 22.52
N HIS A 23 -22.67 -65.19 22.89
CA HIS A 23 -21.36 -64.57 23.10
C HIS A 23 -20.82 -63.91 21.82
N GLN A 24 -21.05 -64.51 20.65
CA GLN A 24 -20.66 -63.92 19.37
C GLN A 24 -21.42 -62.61 19.11
N LEU A 25 -22.74 -62.58 19.34
CA LEU A 25 -23.55 -61.37 19.19
C LEU A 25 -23.15 -60.27 20.19
N TYR A 26 -22.84 -60.65 21.45
CA TYR A 26 -22.31 -59.71 22.43
C TYR A 26 -20.99 -59.07 21.96
N ASN A 27 -20.07 -59.89 21.45
CA ASN A 27 -18.79 -59.41 20.91
C ASN A 27 -19.01 -58.48 19.70
N ASN A 28 -19.94 -58.80 18.80
CA ASN A 28 -20.30 -57.94 17.67
C ASN A 28 -20.82 -56.57 18.14
N TRP A 29 -21.71 -56.56 19.14
CA TRP A 29 -22.21 -55.33 19.75
C TRP A 29 -21.10 -54.50 20.42
N GLN A 30 -20.23 -55.13 21.21
CA GLN A 30 -19.09 -54.43 21.83
C GLN A 30 -18.13 -53.83 20.79
N ASN A 31 -17.85 -54.57 19.72
CA ASN A 31 -17.02 -54.09 18.60
C ASN A 31 -17.67 -52.90 17.89
N ALA A 32 -18.97 -52.95 17.62
CA ALA A 32 -19.71 -51.84 17.03
C ALA A 32 -19.68 -50.59 17.93
N LYS A 33 -19.86 -50.77 19.25
CA LYS A 33 -19.79 -49.67 20.23
C LYS A 33 -18.39 -49.04 20.29
N LEU A 34 -17.34 -49.86 20.24
CA LEU A 34 -15.97 -49.36 20.21
C LEU A 34 -15.69 -48.56 18.94
N GLN A 35 -16.18 -49.03 17.79
CA GLN A 35 -16.01 -48.34 16.52
C GLN A 35 -16.77 -47.01 16.48
N LEU A 36 -18.01 -46.98 16.97
CA LEU A 36 -18.79 -45.74 17.12
C LEU A 36 -18.05 -44.73 18.01
N LYS A 37 -17.51 -45.16 19.16
CA LYS A 37 -16.75 -44.28 20.06
C LYS A 37 -15.50 -43.69 19.39
N LYS A 38 -14.79 -44.48 18.56
CA LYS A 38 -13.64 -43.99 17.77
C LYS A 38 -14.07 -42.92 16.77
N LEU A 39 -15.17 -43.13 16.05
CA LEU A 39 -15.69 -42.17 15.08
C LEU A 39 -16.16 -40.87 15.75
N GLN A 40 -16.87 -40.96 16.88
CA GLN A 40 -17.27 -39.79 17.67
C GLN A 40 -16.06 -39.00 18.18
N GLY A 41 -14.98 -39.68 18.61
CA GLY A 41 -13.72 -39.05 18.98
C GLY A 41 -13.07 -38.31 17.81
N ASN A 42 -12.97 -38.94 16.65
CA ASN A 42 -12.44 -38.31 15.43
C ASN A 42 -13.28 -37.10 14.99
N LEU A 43 -14.62 -37.21 15.07
CA LEU A 43 -15.53 -36.11 14.74
C LEU A 43 -15.31 -34.90 15.67
N SER A 44 -15.12 -35.13 16.96
CA SER A 44 -14.82 -34.05 17.92
C SER A 44 -13.51 -33.35 17.59
N ILE A 45 -12.45 -34.10 17.26
CA ILE A 45 -11.17 -33.53 16.85
C ILE A 45 -11.31 -32.68 15.58
N LEU A 46 -12.01 -33.19 14.57
CA LEU A 46 -12.23 -32.47 13.31
C LEU A 46 -13.07 -31.20 13.50
N LYS A 47 -14.12 -31.25 14.34
CA LYS A 47 -14.92 -30.06 14.70
C LYS A 47 -14.08 -28.97 15.36
N ASN A 48 -13.19 -29.36 16.29
CA ASN A 48 -12.26 -28.41 16.92
C ASN A 48 -11.26 -27.82 15.92
N GLN A 49 -10.72 -28.65 15.03
CA GLN A 49 -9.83 -28.17 13.96
C GLN A 49 -10.54 -27.20 13.01
N LYS A 50 -11.79 -27.50 12.62
CA LYS A 50 -12.64 -26.64 11.80
C LYS A 50 -12.90 -25.30 12.47
N GLN A 51 -13.23 -25.28 13.77
CA GLN A 51 -13.41 -24.02 14.50
C GLN A 51 -12.13 -23.16 14.45
N ASN A 52 -10.99 -23.74 14.82
CA ASN A 52 -9.71 -23.01 14.87
C ASN A 52 -9.31 -22.47 13.49
N VAL A 53 -9.46 -23.29 12.44
CA VAL A 53 -9.16 -22.88 11.05
C VAL A 53 -10.16 -21.83 10.57
N GLY A 54 -11.43 -21.93 10.92
CA GLY A 54 -12.46 -20.95 10.55
C GLY A 54 -12.24 -19.57 11.18
N GLU A 55 -11.82 -19.52 12.45
CA GLU A 55 -11.44 -18.28 13.12
C GLU A 55 -10.22 -17.64 12.45
N GLU A 56 -9.18 -18.43 12.15
CA GLU A 56 -7.99 -17.95 11.44
C GLU A 56 -8.31 -17.49 10.01
N PHE A 57 -9.19 -18.22 9.30
CA PHE A 57 -9.64 -17.87 7.96
C PHE A 57 -10.42 -16.54 7.95
N THR A 58 -11.26 -16.31 8.96
CA THR A 58 -11.98 -15.04 9.10
C THR A 58 -11.01 -13.87 9.34
N ARG A 59 -10.00 -14.08 10.19
CA ARG A 59 -8.95 -13.08 10.45
C ARG A 59 -8.15 -12.77 9.18
N ILE A 60 -7.63 -13.79 8.49
CA ILE A 60 -6.80 -13.57 7.29
C ILE A 60 -7.61 -12.94 6.14
N ARG A 61 -8.92 -13.20 6.06
CA ARG A 61 -9.82 -12.54 5.10
C ARG A 61 -9.89 -11.04 5.33
N LYS A 62 -9.97 -10.61 6.59
CA LYS A 62 -9.95 -9.18 6.96
C LYS A 62 -8.59 -8.54 6.63
N GLU A 63 -7.50 -9.18 7.06
CA GLU A 63 -6.12 -8.72 6.75
C GLU A 63 -5.89 -8.59 5.24
N ARG A 64 -6.43 -9.51 4.44
CA ARG A 64 -6.35 -9.46 2.98
C ARG A 64 -7.03 -8.22 2.41
N ALA A 65 -8.23 -7.90 2.88
CA ALA A 65 -8.95 -6.70 2.42
C ALA A 65 -8.20 -5.42 2.82
N GLU A 66 -7.74 -5.33 4.07
CA GLU A 66 -6.97 -4.18 4.57
C GLU A 66 -5.65 -3.99 3.81
N ALA A 67 -4.94 -5.06 3.49
CA ALA A 67 -3.71 -5.01 2.70
C ALA A 67 -3.97 -4.53 1.25
N GLN A 68 -5.06 -4.98 0.62
CA GLN A 68 -5.46 -4.53 -0.72
C GLN A 68 -5.82 -3.05 -0.74
N ASP A 69 -6.60 -2.58 0.24
CA ASP A 69 -6.97 -1.17 0.36
C ASP A 69 -5.76 -0.29 0.63
N SER A 70 -4.86 -0.72 1.52
CA SER A 70 -3.60 -0.03 1.80
C SER A 70 -2.73 0.10 0.54
N LEU A 71 -2.62 -0.96 -0.26
CA LEU A 71 -1.88 -0.94 -1.51
C LEU A 71 -2.53 0.01 -2.54
N LYS A 72 -3.86 0.03 -2.62
CA LYS A 72 -4.60 0.96 -3.51
C LYS A 72 -4.41 2.42 -3.10
N ALA A 73 -4.47 2.71 -1.79
CA ALA A 73 -4.23 4.03 -1.24
C ALA A 73 -2.79 4.49 -1.51
N ALA A 74 -1.80 3.63 -1.27
CA ALA A 74 -0.39 3.94 -1.52
C ALA A 74 -0.12 4.21 -3.01
N ASN A 75 -0.67 3.41 -3.92
CA ASN A 75 -0.56 3.66 -5.37
C ASN A 75 -1.20 4.99 -5.79
N THR A 76 -2.31 5.37 -5.17
CA THR A 76 -2.95 6.67 -5.41
C THR A 76 -2.06 7.81 -4.91
N ALA A 77 -1.45 7.66 -3.73
CA ALA A 77 -0.48 8.63 -3.22
C ALA A 77 0.74 8.77 -4.16
N LEU A 78 1.27 7.66 -4.69
CA LEU A 78 2.39 7.69 -5.63
C LEU A 78 2.07 8.49 -6.89
N ARG A 79 0.87 8.33 -7.45
CA ARG A 79 0.43 9.13 -8.61
C ARG A 79 0.40 10.63 -8.29
N LYS A 80 -0.07 11.01 -7.10
CA LYS A 80 -0.07 12.42 -6.67
C LYS A 80 1.35 12.97 -6.52
N VAL A 81 2.27 12.20 -5.94
CA VAL A 81 3.67 12.59 -5.82
C VAL A 81 4.33 12.72 -7.19
N ALA A 82 4.09 11.79 -8.10
CA ALA A 82 4.62 11.87 -9.47
C ALA A 82 4.17 13.14 -10.22
N LEU A 83 2.93 13.59 -10.01
CA LEU A 83 2.45 14.88 -10.54
C LEU A 83 3.23 16.06 -9.96
N ILE A 84 3.52 16.05 -8.66
CA ILE A 84 4.32 17.09 -7.99
C ILE A 84 5.76 17.09 -8.53
N VAL A 85 6.37 15.92 -8.70
CA VAL A 85 7.71 15.79 -9.28
C VAL A 85 7.75 16.34 -10.71
N SER A 86 6.78 15.97 -11.54
CA SER A 86 6.64 16.49 -12.90
C SER A 86 6.46 18.02 -12.93
N PHE A 87 5.62 18.55 -12.04
CA PHE A 87 5.42 19.99 -11.88
C PHE A 87 6.74 20.70 -11.57
N PHE A 88 7.49 20.23 -10.56
CA PHE A 88 8.76 20.86 -10.20
C PHE A 88 9.84 20.69 -11.27
N ASN A 89 9.87 19.56 -11.99
CA ASN A 89 10.77 19.37 -13.11
C ASN A 89 10.52 20.40 -14.23
N SER A 90 9.26 20.60 -14.62
CA SER A 90 8.89 21.62 -15.62
C SER A 90 9.20 23.03 -15.13
N ARG A 91 8.89 23.35 -13.86
CA ARG A 91 9.19 24.66 -13.28
C ARG A 91 10.68 24.95 -13.23
N MET A 92 11.52 23.96 -12.97
CA MET A 92 12.97 24.11 -12.95
C MET A 92 13.49 24.57 -14.33
N GLN A 93 12.98 23.98 -15.41
CA GLN A 93 13.33 24.39 -16.78
C GLN A 93 12.90 25.83 -17.07
N GLN A 94 11.68 26.20 -16.69
CA GLN A 94 11.16 27.55 -16.86
C GLN A 94 11.97 28.59 -16.07
N THR A 95 12.29 28.30 -14.81
CA THR A 95 13.06 29.22 -13.96
C THR A 95 14.49 29.37 -14.46
N GLN A 96 15.08 28.32 -15.02
CA GLN A 96 16.38 28.41 -15.66
C GLN A 96 16.36 29.34 -16.89
N LEU A 97 15.31 29.26 -17.71
CA LEU A 97 15.13 30.20 -18.84
C LEU A 97 14.97 31.64 -18.36
N MET A 98 14.15 31.88 -17.33
CA MET A 98 13.99 33.23 -16.74
C MET A 98 15.29 33.80 -16.16
N VAL A 99 16.15 32.94 -15.61
CA VAL A 99 17.49 33.35 -15.16
C VAL A 99 18.32 33.80 -16.36
N ASN A 100 18.39 32.98 -17.42
CA ASN A 100 19.17 33.29 -18.62
C ASN A 100 18.66 34.58 -19.30
N ASP A 101 17.35 34.73 -19.46
CA ASP A 101 16.73 35.92 -20.06
C ASP A 101 17.02 37.18 -19.24
N ALA A 102 16.92 37.10 -17.91
CA ALA A 102 17.26 38.22 -17.03
C ALA A 102 18.74 38.59 -17.10
N THR A 103 19.65 37.61 -17.25
CA THR A 103 21.08 37.86 -17.47
C THR A 103 21.31 38.61 -18.78
N VAL A 104 20.74 38.11 -19.89
CA VAL A 104 20.87 38.74 -21.21
C VAL A 104 20.28 40.16 -21.20
N MET A 105 19.13 40.35 -20.55
CA MET A 105 18.49 41.66 -20.44
C MET A 105 19.32 42.64 -19.62
N ALA A 106 19.86 42.21 -18.47
CA ALA A 106 20.75 43.05 -17.66
C ALA A 106 22.00 43.47 -18.45
N GLN A 107 22.61 42.56 -19.20
CA GLN A 107 23.75 42.85 -20.06
C GLN A 107 23.42 43.87 -21.15
N ARG A 108 22.32 43.69 -21.89
CA ARG A 108 21.91 44.61 -22.96
C ARG A 108 21.57 46.01 -22.45
N ILE A 109 20.90 46.12 -21.30
CA ILE A 109 20.59 47.42 -20.69
C ILE A 109 21.88 48.11 -20.22
N PHE A 110 22.83 47.35 -19.68
CA PHE A 110 24.14 47.88 -19.30
C PHE A 110 24.89 48.43 -20.53
N GLU A 111 25.02 47.63 -21.59
CA GLU A 111 25.65 48.05 -22.85
C GLU A 111 24.99 49.30 -23.46
N ALA A 112 23.66 49.37 -23.45
CA ALA A 112 22.92 50.54 -23.93
C ALA A 112 23.14 51.78 -23.03
N THR A 113 23.23 51.59 -21.71
CA THR A 113 23.49 52.68 -20.77
C THR A 113 24.91 53.24 -20.94
N GLU A 114 25.90 52.36 -21.12
CA GLU A 114 27.29 52.75 -21.43
C GLU A 114 27.39 53.49 -22.77
N PHE A 115 26.62 53.07 -23.78
CA PHE A 115 26.54 53.79 -25.05
C PHE A 115 26.00 55.21 -24.86
N VAL A 116 24.93 55.41 -24.06
CA VAL A 116 24.40 56.75 -23.76
C VAL A 116 25.42 57.60 -23.01
N ASN A 117 26.20 57.01 -22.09
CA ASN A 117 27.27 57.73 -21.40
C ASN A 117 28.34 58.22 -22.38
N MET A 118 28.94 57.31 -23.14
CA MET A 118 30.06 57.65 -24.04
C MET A 118 29.63 58.52 -25.23
N GLN A 119 28.50 58.20 -25.87
CA GLN A 119 28.09 58.87 -27.11
C GLN A 119 27.17 60.07 -26.86
N GLY A 120 26.46 60.09 -25.72
CA GLY A 120 25.60 61.19 -25.32
C GLY A 120 26.33 62.16 -24.41
N LEU A 121 26.60 61.76 -23.16
CA LEU A 121 27.09 62.67 -22.13
C LEU A 121 28.51 63.15 -22.39
N GLU A 122 29.46 62.23 -22.57
CA GLU A 122 30.89 62.58 -22.74
C GLU A 122 31.11 63.42 -24.00
N ARG A 123 30.45 63.07 -25.11
CA ARG A 123 30.51 63.86 -26.35
C ARG A 123 29.87 65.23 -26.23
N VAL A 124 28.72 65.35 -25.56
CA VAL A 124 28.09 66.67 -25.33
C VAL A 124 28.99 67.56 -24.48
N GLU A 125 29.69 66.98 -23.50
CA GLU A 125 30.67 67.71 -22.69
C GLU A 125 31.90 68.14 -23.50
N GLU A 126 32.44 67.28 -24.37
CA GLU A 126 33.50 67.66 -25.31
C GLU A 126 33.05 68.81 -26.24
N ILE A 127 31.81 68.79 -26.73
CA ILE A 127 31.25 69.84 -27.57
C ILE A 127 31.11 71.15 -26.76
N LYS A 128 30.63 71.11 -25.51
CA LYS A 128 30.60 72.29 -24.61
C LYS A 128 31.98 72.92 -24.48
N GLN A 129 33.00 72.12 -24.23
CA GLN A 129 34.38 72.60 -24.07
C GLN A 129 34.88 73.28 -25.34
N ARG A 130 34.62 72.71 -26.52
CA ARG A 130 35.00 73.29 -27.81
C ARG A 130 34.27 74.60 -28.10
N VAL A 131 32.96 74.67 -27.87
CA VAL A 131 32.17 75.90 -28.06
C VAL A 131 32.64 77.01 -27.11
N THR A 132 32.92 76.66 -25.85
CA THR A 132 33.44 77.62 -24.85
C THR A 132 34.83 78.14 -25.23
N ALA A 133 35.69 77.29 -25.79
CA ALA A 133 37.01 77.69 -26.29
C ALA A 133 36.91 78.59 -27.54
N PHE A 134 35.98 78.28 -28.46
CA PHE A 134 35.71 79.08 -29.66
C PHE A 134 35.22 80.49 -29.30
N ASN A 135 34.28 80.60 -28.35
CA ASN A 135 33.75 81.88 -27.86
C ASN A 135 34.80 82.76 -27.14
N LYS A 136 35.93 82.19 -26.70
CA LYS A 136 37.07 82.95 -26.13
C LYS A 136 38.06 83.44 -27.19
N GLY A 137 37.98 82.94 -28.42
CA GLY A 137 39.02 83.12 -29.45
C GLY A 137 38.74 84.13 -30.56
N ASP A 138 37.48 84.50 -30.82
CA ASP A 138 37.11 85.21 -32.06
C ASP A 138 36.54 86.62 -31.88
N LYS A 139 36.88 87.50 -32.83
CA LYS A 139 36.43 88.90 -32.88
C LYS A 139 34.91 88.99 -33.04
N LYS A 140 34.29 89.86 -32.24
CA LYS A 140 32.83 90.11 -32.20
C LYS A 140 32.28 90.51 -33.58
N ASN A 141 31.54 89.59 -34.21
CA ASN A 141 30.59 89.85 -35.28
C ASN A 141 29.20 89.42 -34.78
N ASP A 142 28.18 90.26 -34.99
CA ASP A 142 26.80 90.08 -34.47
C ASP A 142 26.14 88.73 -34.83
N ASP A 143 26.46 88.18 -36.01
CA ASP A 143 25.96 86.87 -36.43
C ASP A 143 26.56 85.70 -35.62
N ASN A 144 27.82 85.83 -35.17
CA ASN A 144 28.45 84.81 -34.33
C ASN A 144 27.81 84.73 -32.93
N GLU A 145 27.30 85.85 -32.39
CA GLU A 145 26.60 85.86 -31.09
C GLU A 145 25.24 85.13 -31.18
N LYS A 146 24.44 85.34 -32.25
CA LYS A 146 23.17 84.60 -32.46
C LYS A 146 23.34 83.10 -32.65
N TRP A 147 24.33 82.67 -33.45
CA TRP A 147 24.57 81.24 -33.67
C TRP A 147 25.14 80.57 -32.42
N SER A 148 25.98 81.27 -31.65
CA SER A 148 26.50 80.81 -30.35
C SER A 148 25.37 80.52 -29.36
N ASP A 149 24.39 81.42 -29.20
CA ASP A 149 23.29 81.25 -28.24
C ASP A 149 22.38 80.07 -28.60
N ILE A 150 22.06 79.90 -29.89
CA ILE A 150 21.25 78.76 -30.37
C ILE A 150 21.99 77.43 -30.15
N PHE A 151 23.28 77.36 -30.47
CA PHE A 151 24.10 76.16 -30.25
C PHE A 151 24.22 75.84 -28.76
N THR A 152 24.47 76.85 -27.92
CA THR A 152 24.57 76.69 -26.48
C THR A 152 23.26 76.15 -25.89
N SER A 153 22.11 76.68 -26.31
CA SER A 153 20.79 76.17 -25.88
C SER A 153 20.58 74.70 -26.28
N LYS A 154 20.91 74.31 -27.51
CA LYS A 154 20.76 72.91 -27.96
C LYS A 154 21.69 71.95 -27.22
N ILE A 155 22.89 72.40 -26.86
CA ILE A 155 23.85 71.63 -26.07
C ILE A 155 23.33 71.42 -24.64
N VAL A 156 22.72 72.43 -24.02
CA VAL A 156 22.10 72.31 -22.68
C VAL A 156 20.91 71.35 -22.70
N ASP A 157 20.04 71.43 -23.72
CA ASP A 157 18.93 70.49 -23.87
C ASP A 157 19.42 69.05 -24.06
N ALA A 158 20.45 68.85 -24.88
CA ALA A 158 21.05 67.54 -25.13
C ALA A 158 21.71 66.94 -23.89
N ASP A 159 22.40 67.75 -23.08
CA ASP A 159 22.98 67.33 -21.79
C ASP A 159 21.88 66.90 -20.81
N ALA A 160 20.82 67.70 -20.66
CA ALA A 160 19.70 67.37 -19.79
C ALA A 160 18.99 66.08 -20.21
N MET A 161 18.73 65.90 -21.52
CA MET A 161 18.16 64.66 -22.06
C MET A 161 19.09 63.46 -21.89
N GLY A 162 20.39 63.64 -22.11
CA GLY A 162 21.42 62.62 -21.89
C GLY A 162 21.48 62.17 -20.43
N GLN A 163 21.44 63.10 -19.48
CA GLN A 163 21.49 62.78 -18.05
C GLN A 163 20.21 62.07 -17.59
N ALA A 164 19.05 62.50 -18.10
CA ALA A 164 17.79 61.82 -17.83
C ALA A 164 17.79 60.38 -18.37
N ALA A 165 18.25 60.18 -19.61
CA ALA A 165 18.36 58.86 -20.24
C ALA A 165 19.36 57.96 -19.50
N PHE A 166 20.53 58.48 -19.14
CA PHE A 166 21.53 57.74 -18.36
C PHE A 166 21.00 57.36 -16.98
N THR A 167 20.35 58.28 -16.26
CA THR A 167 19.74 58.01 -14.95
C THR A 167 18.65 56.94 -15.04
N ALA A 168 17.82 56.98 -16.10
CA ALA A 168 16.84 55.94 -16.37
C ALA A 168 17.51 54.59 -16.68
N GLY A 169 18.58 54.59 -17.47
CA GLY A 169 19.41 53.42 -17.77
C GLY A 169 19.99 52.78 -16.50
N VAL A 170 20.62 53.56 -15.62
CA VAL A 170 21.16 53.07 -14.34
C VAL A 170 20.07 52.44 -13.47
N LYS A 171 18.87 53.03 -13.40
CA LYS A 171 17.72 52.44 -12.68
C LYS A 171 17.30 51.11 -13.32
N ALA A 172 17.26 51.05 -14.65
CA ALA A 172 16.91 49.83 -15.38
C ALA A 172 17.95 48.72 -15.18
N VAL A 173 19.26 49.04 -15.19
CA VAL A 173 20.33 48.08 -14.87
C VAL A 173 20.13 47.50 -13.47
N LYS A 174 19.93 48.35 -12.45
CA LYS A 174 19.70 47.90 -11.07
C LYS A 174 18.47 46.99 -10.96
N ALA A 175 17.37 47.35 -11.62
CA ALA A 175 16.15 46.54 -11.64
C ALA A 175 16.38 45.17 -12.32
N ALA A 176 17.09 45.14 -13.45
CA ALA A 176 17.41 43.91 -14.16
C ALA A 176 18.31 42.97 -13.34
N PHE A 177 19.32 43.51 -12.65
CA PHE A 177 20.15 42.74 -11.72
C PHE A 177 19.35 42.19 -10.53
N ALA A 178 18.45 42.98 -9.95
CA ALA A 178 17.58 42.51 -8.87
C ALA A 178 16.64 41.37 -9.35
N ALA A 179 16.11 41.48 -10.56
CA ALA A 179 15.31 40.43 -11.19
C ALA A 179 16.13 39.15 -11.42
N TYR A 180 17.37 39.27 -11.92
CA TYR A 180 18.29 38.15 -12.07
C TYR A 180 18.56 37.43 -10.75
N ILE A 181 18.89 38.15 -9.68
CA ILE A 181 19.14 37.58 -8.35
C ILE A 181 17.88 36.86 -7.84
N THR A 182 16.72 37.48 -7.99
CA THR A 182 15.43 36.90 -7.57
C THR A 182 15.14 35.61 -8.34
N ASN A 183 15.33 35.62 -9.66
CA ASN A 183 15.15 34.43 -10.50
C ASN A 183 16.14 33.32 -10.13
N GLN A 184 17.39 33.64 -9.80
CA GLN A 184 18.38 32.66 -9.30
C GLN A 184 17.92 32.02 -7.99
N GLN A 185 17.38 32.80 -7.05
CA GLN A 185 16.85 32.29 -5.80
C GLN A 185 15.64 31.37 -6.02
N ILE A 186 14.71 31.76 -6.90
CA ILE A 186 13.56 30.94 -7.29
C ILE A 186 14.03 29.63 -7.92
N ASN A 187 14.97 29.69 -8.86
CA ASN A 187 15.51 28.52 -9.55
C ASN A 187 16.15 27.53 -8.54
N ARG A 188 16.98 28.03 -7.62
CA ARG A 188 17.57 27.20 -6.55
C ARG A 188 16.53 26.53 -5.66
N ARG A 189 15.48 27.26 -5.25
CA ARG A 189 14.39 26.70 -4.43
C ARG A 189 13.60 25.63 -5.19
N THR A 190 13.30 25.87 -6.46
CA THR A 190 12.61 24.91 -7.33
C THR A 190 13.42 23.63 -7.51
N ALA A 191 14.73 23.76 -7.77
CA ALA A 191 15.63 22.61 -7.88
C ALA A 191 15.71 21.80 -6.57
N HIS A 192 15.78 22.48 -5.42
CA HIS A 192 15.76 21.83 -4.11
C HIS A 192 14.46 21.05 -3.85
N TYR A 193 13.30 21.65 -4.16
CA TYR A 193 12.03 20.95 -4.03
C TYR A 193 11.91 19.76 -4.98
N PHE A 194 12.36 19.90 -6.24
CA PHE A 194 12.43 18.80 -7.19
C PHE A 194 13.22 17.62 -6.63
N GLN A 195 14.43 17.86 -6.08
CA GLN A 195 15.27 16.83 -5.49
C GLN A 195 14.57 16.14 -4.30
N LYS A 196 13.98 16.91 -3.39
CA LYS A 196 13.26 16.37 -2.22
C LYS A 196 12.06 15.50 -2.62
N PHE A 197 11.21 15.97 -3.54
CA PHE A 197 10.05 15.20 -3.97
C PHE A 197 10.44 13.98 -4.81
N SER A 198 11.52 14.06 -5.60
CA SER A 198 12.04 12.90 -6.34
C SER A 198 12.57 11.82 -5.40
N ALA A 199 13.27 12.21 -4.32
CA ALA A 199 13.71 11.28 -3.29
C ALA A 199 12.51 10.63 -2.56
N PHE A 200 11.52 11.45 -2.19
CA PHE A 200 10.29 10.97 -1.57
C PHE A 200 9.50 10.02 -2.48
N GLU A 201 9.41 10.30 -3.79
CA GLU A 201 8.79 9.40 -4.76
C GLU A 201 9.47 8.02 -4.77
N LYS A 202 10.82 8.00 -4.73
CA LYS A 202 11.59 6.76 -4.66
C LYS A 202 11.30 5.99 -3.37
N GLU A 203 11.33 6.65 -2.21
CA GLU A 203 11.00 6.03 -0.93
C GLU A 203 9.58 5.45 -0.94
N LEU A 204 8.62 6.17 -1.53
CA LEU A 204 7.23 5.71 -1.63
C LEU A 204 7.09 4.49 -2.55
N ARG A 205 7.85 4.41 -3.65
CA ARG A 205 7.92 3.23 -4.53
C ARG A 205 8.48 2.01 -3.79
N ASP A 206 9.48 2.20 -2.94
CA ASP A 206 10.05 1.12 -2.13
C ASP A 206 9.03 0.61 -1.10
N VAL A 207 8.30 1.51 -0.44
CA VAL A 207 7.20 1.15 0.48
C VAL A 207 6.10 0.37 -0.25
N ILE A 208 5.65 0.84 -1.42
CA ILE A 208 4.65 0.14 -2.23
C ILE A 208 5.12 -1.26 -2.63
N THR A 209 6.40 -1.41 -2.97
CA THR A 209 6.98 -2.72 -3.29
C THR A 209 6.94 -3.67 -2.10
N ARG A 210 7.23 -3.19 -0.89
CA ARG A 210 7.11 -3.99 0.34
C ARG A 210 5.67 -4.38 0.64
N LEU A 211 4.74 -3.41 0.57
CA LEU A 211 3.30 -3.66 0.75
C LEU A 211 2.76 -4.67 -0.27
N GLY A 212 3.22 -4.60 -1.53
CA GLY A 212 2.87 -5.57 -2.56
C GLY A 212 3.30 -7.00 -2.22
N LYS A 213 4.51 -7.17 -1.67
CA LYS A 213 5.00 -8.48 -1.19
C LYS A 213 4.19 -8.99 0.00
N GLU A 214 3.90 -8.12 0.96
CA GLU A 214 3.10 -8.46 2.13
C GLU A 214 1.67 -8.88 1.76
N ALA A 215 1.01 -8.11 0.88
CA ALA A 215 -0.30 -8.46 0.35
C ALA A 215 -0.29 -9.82 -0.38
N ALA A 216 0.78 -10.12 -1.13
CA ALA A 216 0.92 -11.42 -1.80
C ALA A 216 1.08 -12.57 -0.79
N LEU A 217 1.83 -12.37 0.30
CA LEU A 217 1.98 -13.37 1.37
C LEU A 217 0.66 -13.62 2.09
N ILE A 218 -0.08 -12.55 2.43
CA ILE A 218 -1.41 -12.63 3.03
C ILE A 218 -2.37 -13.38 2.09
N ASN A 219 -2.38 -13.06 0.79
CA ASN A 219 -3.21 -13.73 -0.20
C ASN A 219 -2.87 -15.23 -0.30
N ARG A 220 -1.57 -15.60 -0.24
CA ARG A 220 -1.17 -17.01 -0.23
C ARG A 220 -1.68 -17.74 1.02
N ARG A 221 -1.59 -17.11 2.20
CA ARG A 221 -2.14 -17.69 3.44
C ARG A 221 -3.65 -17.83 3.38
N TYR A 222 -4.35 -16.82 2.86
CA TYR A 222 -5.79 -16.86 2.64
C TYR A 222 -6.21 -18.09 1.81
N LEU A 223 -5.58 -18.32 0.66
CA LEU A 223 -5.93 -19.45 -0.23
C LEU A 223 -5.66 -20.82 0.42
N VAL A 224 -4.59 -20.94 1.18
CA VAL A 224 -4.28 -22.18 1.91
C VAL A 224 -5.33 -22.45 2.99
N LEU A 225 -5.74 -21.42 3.73
CA LEU A 225 -6.76 -21.53 4.77
C LEU A 225 -8.15 -21.79 4.19
N GLU A 226 -8.48 -21.19 3.04
CA GLU A 226 -9.72 -21.43 2.29
C GLU A 226 -9.85 -22.92 1.93
N ALA A 227 -8.83 -23.47 1.24
CA ALA A 227 -8.82 -24.87 0.85
C ALA A 227 -8.83 -25.83 2.06
N LYS A 228 -8.14 -25.46 3.15
CA LYS A 228 -8.14 -26.27 4.38
C LYS A 228 -9.51 -26.25 5.07
N ASN A 229 -10.18 -25.12 5.08
CA ASN A 229 -11.51 -24.98 5.65
C ASN A 229 -12.53 -25.83 4.87
N GLU A 230 -12.52 -25.75 3.53
CA GLU A 230 -13.36 -26.58 2.66
C GLU A 230 -13.08 -28.08 2.84
N SER A 231 -11.81 -28.47 2.93
CA SER A 231 -11.45 -29.87 3.17
C SER A 231 -11.93 -30.38 4.54
N LEU A 232 -11.87 -29.55 5.59
CA LEU A 232 -12.37 -29.92 6.92
C LEU A 232 -13.89 -30.01 6.94
N ASP A 233 -14.60 -29.16 6.18
CA ASP A 233 -16.04 -29.25 6.01
C ASP A 233 -16.44 -30.63 5.47
N LEU A 234 -15.82 -31.05 4.36
CA LEU A 234 -16.06 -32.36 3.75
C LEU A 234 -15.73 -33.53 4.68
N GLN A 235 -14.63 -33.44 5.44
CA GLN A 235 -14.23 -34.49 6.39
C GLN A 235 -15.18 -34.58 7.58
N VAL A 236 -15.66 -33.44 8.10
CA VAL A 236 -16.66 -33.41 9.18
C VAL A 236 -17.96 -34.05 8.70
N ASP A 237 -18.42 -33.71 7.49
CA ASP A 237 -19.66 -34.25 6.93
C ASP A 237 -19.56 -35.77 6.71
N ASP A 238 -18.48 -36.26 6.10
CA ASP A 238 -18.24 -37.71 5.88
C ASP A 238 -18.20 -38.50 7.19
N ILE A 239 -17.45 -38.03 8.19
CA ILE A 239 -17.39 -38.71 9.49
C ILE A 239 -18.73 -38.64 10.21
N ASN A 240 -19.47 -37.53 10.08
CA ASN A 240 -20.78 -37.39 10.69
C ASN A 240 -21.79 -38.39 10.09
N THR A 241 -21.77 -38.61 8.76
CA THR A 241 -22.56 -39.68 8.11
C THR A 241 -22.17 -41.05 8.64
N LYS A 242 -20.86 -41.35 8.75
CA LYS A 242 -20.39 -42.62 9.31
C LYS A 242 -20.80 -42.83 10.76
N VAL A 243 -20.82 -41.77 11.58
CA VAL A 243 -21.32 -41.84 12.96
C VAL A 243 -22.79 -42.26 12.96
N GLN A 244 -23.63 -41.67 12.11
CA GLN A 244 -25.05 -42.03 12.00
C GLN A 244 -25.24 -43.50 11.57
N ASP A 245 -24.47 -43.97 10.58
CA ASP A 245 -24.52 -45.37 10.13
C ASP A 245 -24.13 -46.33 11.26
N TRP A 246 -23.09 -46.00 12.03
CA TRP A 246 -22.64 -46.84 13.14
C TRP A 246 -23.56 -46.76 14.37
N GLU A 247 -24.25 -45.66 14.60
CA GLU A 247 -25.33 -45.59 15.59
C GLU A 247 -26.44 -46.58 15.25
N PHE A 248 -26.82 -46.65 13.97
CA PHE A 248 -27.78 -47.64 13.49
C PHE A 248 -27.27 -49.08 13.67
N ILE A 249 -26.03 -49.39 13.28
CA ILE A 249 -25.44 -50.72 13.45
C ILE A 249 -25.36 -51.13 14.93
N VAL A 250 -24.99 -50.20 15.83
CA VAL A 250 -24.99 -50.47 17.28
C VAL A 250 -26.40 -50.78 17.78
N ALA A 251 -27.40 -50.02 17.34
CA ALA A 251 -28.79 -50.27 17.72
C ALA A 251 -29.28 -51.64 17.20
N GLN A 252 -28.96 -51.99 15.96
CA GLN A 252 -29.33 -53.27 15.35
C GLN A 252 -28.66 -54.45 16.08
N THR A 253 -27.34 -54.42 16.25
CA THR A 253 -26.60 -55.52 16.90
C THR A 253 -26.99 -55.70 18.37
N HIS A 254 -27.34 -54.61 19.06
CA HIS A 254 -27.90 -54.68 20.42
C HIS A 254 -29.29 -55.33 20.43
N ALA A 255 -30.16 -55.00 19.47
CA ALA A 255 -31.48 -55.62 19.34
C ALA A 255 -31.36 -57.12 19.02
N GLU A 256 -30.45 -57.52 18.12
CA GLU A 256 -30.16 -58.91 17.78
C GLU A 256 -29.64 -59.71 18.98
N TYR A 257 -28.72 -59.12 19.75
CA TYR A 257 -28.24 -59.70 21.01
C TYR A 257 -29.37 -59.88 22.02
N ASN A 258 -30.21 -58.86 22.25
CA ASN A 258 -31.33 -58.94 23.21
C ASN A 258 -32.37 -59.97 22.77
N ALA A 259 -32.68 -60.05 21.48
CA ALA A 259 -33.60 -61.05 20.93
C ALA A 259 -33.06 -62.47 21.13
N ALA A 260 -31.76 -62.69 20.94
CA ALA A 260 -31.12 -63.99 21.18
C ALA A 260 -31.10 -64.38 22.67
N GLN A 261 -30.92 -63.41 23.59
CA GLN A 261 -31.04 -63.66 25.03
C GLN A 261 -32.47 -64.07 25.41
N GLN A 262 -33.48 -63.31 24.99
CA GLN A 262 -34.88 -63.63 25.26
C GLN A 262 -35.30 -64.97 24.62
N GLY A 263 -34.84 -65.27 23.40
CA GLY A 263 -35.12 -66.54 22.73
C GLY A 263 -34.46 -67.76 23.41
N ALA A 264 -33.34 -67.56 24.11
CA ALA A 264 -32.73 -68.60 24.93
C ALA A 264 -33.47 -68.82 26.27
N GLU A 265 -34.06 -67.77 26.84
CA GLU A 265 -34.91 -67.86 28.05
C GLU A 265 -36.20 -68.67 27.80
N TYR A 266 -36.82 -68.57 26.61
CA TYR A 266 -38.06 -69.31 26.28
C TYR A 266 -37.87 -70.81 25.98
N LYS A 267 -36.64 -71.27 25.69
CA LYS A 267 -36.38 -72.71 25.49
C LYS A 267 -36.35 -73.52 26.79
N TYR A 268 -36.52 -72.88 27.94
CA TYR A 268 -36.63 -73.54 29.24
C TYR A 268 -37.90 -73.12 29.96
N THR A 269 -39.05 -73.63 29.52
CA THR A 269 -40.17 -73.90 30.42
C THR A 269 -40.05 -75.35 30.86
N PRO A 270 -39.71 -75.64 32.14
CA PRO A 270 -39.86 -77.00 32.64
C PRO A 270 -41.34 -77.38 32.48
N ALA A 271 -41.61 -78.55 31.90
CA ALA A 271 -42.97 -79.07 31.91
C ALA A 271 -43.39 -79.26 33.37
N THR A 272 -44.24 -78.37 33.89
CA THR A 272 -45.03 -78.69 35.08
C THR A 272 -46.03 -79.76 34.66
N SER A 273 -45.72 -81.03 34.96
CA SER A 273 -46.70 -82.11 34.92
C SER A 273 -47.90 -81.72 35.79
N PRO A 274 -49.15 -81.86 35.31
CA PRO A 274 -50.30 -81.73 36.17
C PRO A 274 -50.32 -82.94 37.13
N ALA A 275 -50.22 -82.67 38.43
CA ALA A 275 -50.49 -83.69 39.43
C ALA A 275 -51.99 -84.01 39.39
N GLY A 276 -52.30 -85.24 39.00
CA GLY A 276 -53.58 -85.89 39.33
C GLY A 276 -53.64 -86.27 40.79
#